data_AF-A0A8S9WA46-F1
#
_entry.id   AF-A0A8S9WA46-F1
#
_cell.length_a   1.000
_cell.length_b   1.000
_cell.length_c   1.000
_cell.angle_alpha   90.00
_cell.angle_beta   90.00
_cell.angle_gamma   90.00
#
_symmetry.space_group_name_H-M   'P 1'
#
loop_
_entity.id
_entity.type
_entity.pdbx_description
1 polymer ?
#
loop_
_entity_poly.entity_id
_entity_poly.type
_entity_poly.pdbx_seq_one_letter_code
_entity_poly.pdbx_strand_id
1 'polypeptide(L)'
;MKFFISYNHSDKNLALAIASELEKHSVDHFLDEKSIDYGDDIMDQVSKNLTDSTHMAVIISPGSLKSTWVPYEIGFARANNLKIVPILQHPAIDLPAYIRNLKYCKDISEFGSYIDGVFDGDLIVDVNIEAGEMNKLDKNHIIFSVDSLKGNKVADNTVEPALIVAVKNRMGREIELDNPTISFQKPQKGIIPGKEIQGIGAPFSLDQKHILYPNAETNFYFYNKSLMMGIINALLTCNIDSIQIETKDGLKKIIRAESMKNIDKIVEYYRIRFPSFCKDLA
;
A
#
# COMPACT_ATOMS: atom_id res chain seq x y z
N MET A 1 9.59 6.53 5.22
CA MET A 1 9.41 7.71 6.10
C MET A 1 9.86 7.30 7.49
N LYS A 2 10.58 8.16 8.21
CA LYS A 2 11.07 7.89 9.56
C LYS A 2 10.93 9.12 10.46
N PHE A 3 10.46 8.93 11.69
CA PHE A 3 10.18 10.00 12.65
C PHE A 3 11.17 10.02 13.81
N PHE A 4 11.66 11.20 14.16
CA PHE A 4 12.27 11.47 15.46
C PHE A 4 11.22 12.11 16.38
N ILE A 5 10.95 11.51 17.53
CA ILE A 5 9.97 12.01 18.51
C ILE A 5 10.74 12.71 19.64
N SER A 6 10.69 14.05 19.65
CA SER A 6 11.30 14.86 20.71
C SER A 6 10.25 15.22 21.76
N TYR A 7 10.48 14.81 23.00
CA TYR A 7 9.56 15.04 24.12
C TYR A 7 10.29 15.36 25.43
N ASN A 8 9.62 16.05 26.35
CA ASN A 8 10.12 16.16 27.73
C ASN A 8 9.73 14.90 28.52
N HIS A 9 10.51 14.49 29.52
CA HIS A 9 10.16 13.36 30.40
C HIS A 9 8.70 13.41 30.93
N SER A 10 8.18 14.59 31.25
CA SER A 10 6.78 14.78 31.68
C SER A 10 5.72 14.38 30.64
N ASP A 11 6.11 14.32 29.37
CA ASP A 11 5.23 14.10 28.22
C ASP A 11 5.31 12.66 27.68
N LYS A 12 5.99 11.76 28.41
CA LYS A 12 6.25 10.37 28.00
C LYS A 12 5.00 9.63 27.53
N ASN A 13 3.86 9.82 28.20
CA ASN A 13 2.61 9.18 27.81
C ASN A 13 2.13 9.62 26.42
N LEU A 14 2.27 10.91 26.09
CA LEU A 14 1.90 11.42 24.77
C LEU A 14 2.91 10.96 23.71
N ALA A 15 4.20 10.91 24.05
CA ALA A 15 5.24 10.39 23.16
C ALA A 15 4.99 8.91 22.79
N LEU A 16 4.61 8.08 23.77
CA LEU A 16 4.23 6.69 23.54
C LEU A 16 2.95 6.56 22.69
N ALA A 17 1.97 7.46 22.88
CA ALA A 17 0.78 7.48 22.04
C ALA A 17 1.12 7.83 20.58
N ILE A 18 2.01 8.80 20.36
CA ILE A 18 2.54 9.16 19.03
C ILE A 18 3.29 7.97 18.41
N ALA A 19 4.15 7.31 19.17
CA ALA A 19 4.89 6.13 18.72
C ALA A 19 3.93 5.01 18.30
N SER A 20 2.91 4.72 19.12
CA SER A 20 1.88 3.75 18.79
C SER A 20 1.11 4.11 17.52
N GLU A 21 0.82 5.39 17.29
CA GLU A 21 0.16 5.84 16.06
C GLU A 21 1.02 5.65 14.80
N LEU A 22 2.33 5.88 14.93
CA LEU A 22 3.32 5.62 13.88
C LEU A 22 3.49 4.12 13.61
N GLU A 23 3.51 3.29 14.66
CA GLU A 23 3.59 1.83 14.56
C GLU A 23 2.39 1.22 13.84
N LYS A 24 1.16 1.72 14.09
CA LYS A 24 -0.04 1.31 13.34
C LYS A 24 0.12 1.49 11.83
N HIS A 25 0.94 2.46 11.43
CA HIS A 25 1.24 2.78 10.03
C HIS A 25 2.55 2.15 9.54
N SER A 26 3.17 1.25 10.33
CA SER A 26 4.47 0.63 10.04
C SER A 26 5.58 1.66 9.78
N VAL A 27 5.56 2.77 10.53
CA VAL A 27 6.54 3.85 10.40
C VAL A 27 7.63 3.71 11.43
N ASP A 28 8.86 3.62 10.94
CA ASP A 28 10.04 3.65 11.78
C ASP A 28 10.10 4.96 12.57
N HIS A 29 10.46 4.85 13.85
CA HIS A 29 10.59 6.01 14.70
C HIS A 29 11.68 5.83 15.76
N PHE A 30 12.14 6.95 16.30
CA PHE A 30 13.02 7.01 17.46
C PHE A 30 12.33 7.82 18.56
N LEU A 31 12.33 7.28 19.77
CA LEU A 31 11.94 8.01 20.98
C LEU A 31 13.19 8.51 21.66
N ASP A 32 13.33 9.83 21.78
CA ASP A 32 14.44 10.45 22.50
C ASP A 32 13.93 11.22 23.73
N GLU A 33 14.27 10.68 24.90
CA GLU A 33 13.87 11.25 26.17
C GLU A 33 14.82 12.38 26.56
N LYS A 34 14.29 13.59 26.75
CA LYS A 34 15.13 14.72 27.13
C LYS A 34 15.59 14.63 28.59
N SER A 35 16.80 14.16 28.80
CA SER A 35 17.60 14.36 30.01
C SER A 35 19.03 14.68 29.61
N ILE A 36 19.42 15.97 29.71
CA ILE A 36 20.79 16.42 29.47
C ILE A 36 21.34 16.92 30.80
N ASP A 37 22.47 16.37 31.23
CA ASP A 37 23.20 16.81 32.42
C ASP A 37 24.38 17.71 32.02
N TYR A 38 24.97 18.38 33.01
CA TYR A 38 26.10 19.27 32.78
C TYR A 38 27.32 18.48 32.29
N GLY A 39 27.79 18.78 31.07
CA GLY A 39 29.02 18.20 30.49
C GLY A 39 28.79 17.14 29.41
N ASP A 40 27.55 16.82 29.06
CA ASP A 40 27.23 15.89 27.98
C ASP A 40 27.70 16.40 26.61
N ASP A 41 28.17 15.50 25.73
CA ASP A 41 28.45 15.83 24.32
C ASP A 41 27.15 15.84 23.51
N ILE A 42 26.65 17.06 23.43
CA ILE A 42 25.40 17.49 22.83
C ILE A 42 25.26 17.14 21.33
N MET A 43 26.37 17.07 20.58
CA MET A 43 26.31 16.84 19.13
C MET A 43 26.19 15.36 18.77
N ASP A 44 26.80 14.46 19.55
CA ASP A 44 26.89 13.05 19.20
C ASP A 44 25.57 12.28 19.40
N GLN A 45 24.78 12.64 20.42
CA GLN A 45 23.51 11.97 20.69
C GLN A 45 22.40 12.39 19.72
N VAL A 46 22.31 13.69 19.42
CA VAL A 46 21.26 14.23 18.55
C VAL A 46 21.58 14.03 17.07
N SER A 47 22.85 13.99 16.66
CA SER A 47 23.18 13.85 15.24
C SER A 47 22.72 12.52 14.63
N LYS A 48 22.99 11.36 15.24
CA LYS A 48 22.71 10.07 14.58
C LYS A 48 21.23 9.83 14.32
N ASN A 49 20.37 10.00 15.33
CA ASN A 49 18.94 9.69 15.20
C ASN A 49 18.19 10.71 14.35
N LEU A 50 18.57 12.00 14.40
CA LEU A 50 17.98 13.03 13.54
C LEU A 50 18.49 12.94 12.10
N THR A 51 19.76 12.57 11.86
CA THR A 51 20.30 12.41 10.51
C THR A 51 19.60 11.28 9.75
N ASP A 52 19.22 10.20 10.43
CA ASP A 52 18.50 9.08 9.81
C ASP A 52 16.99 9.34 9.65
N SER A 53 16.48 10.46 10.17
CA SER A 53 15.04 10.78 10.19
C SER A 53 14.64 11.72 9.07
N THR A 54 13.41 11.57 8.58
CA THR A 54 12.80 12.46 7.56
C THR A 54 11.84 13.48 8.17
N HIS A 55 11.32 13.16 9.35
CA HIS A 55 10.32 13.93 10.07
C HIS A 55 10.72 14.07 11.54
N MET A 56 10.32 15.18 12.15
CA MET A 56 10.47 15.42 13.58
C MET A 56 9.09 15.69 14.17
N ALA A 57 8.59 14.78 15.01
CA ALA A 57 7.44 15.03 15.86
C ALA A 57 7.94 15.71 17.14
N VAL A 58 7.52 16.96 17.38
CA VAL A 58 7.96 17.73 18.56
C VAL A 58 6.78 18.03 19.47
N ILE A 59 6.82 17.50 20.70
CA ILE A 59 5.79 17.76 21.70
C ILE A 59 6.00 19.14 22.32
N ILE A 60 4.98 19.99 22.23
CA ILE A 60 4.96 21.32 22.82
C ILE A 60 4.14 21.28 24.11
N SER A 61 4.84 21.38 25.23
CA SER A 61 4.32 21.31 26.60
C SER A 61 4.93 22.43 27.44
N PRO A 62 4.38 22.77 28.63
CA PRO A 62 5.04 23.70 29.54
C PRO A 62 6.46 23.25 29.93
N GLY A 63 6.72 21.94 29.95
CA GLY A 63 8.05 21.38 30.18
C GLY A 63 9.00 21.60 29.01
N SER A 64 8.54 21.36 27.77
CA SER A 64 9.38 21.55 26.59
C SER A 64 9.64 23.03 26.30
N LEU A 65 8.70 23.94 26.60
CA LEU A 65 8.90 25.39 26.48
C LEU A 65 9.97 25.96 27.43
N LYS A 66 10.22 25.29 28.57
CA LYS A 66 11.31 25.66 29.50
C LYS A 66 12.66 25.07 29.11
N SER A 67 12.68 24.14 28.16
CA SER A 67 13.89 23.49 27.70
C SER A 67 14.63 24.38 26.72
N THR A 68 15.86 24.75 27.06
CA THR A 68 16.79 25.42 26.14
C THR A 68 17.21 24.52 24.96
N TRP A 69 16.91 23.22 25.04
CA TRP A 69 17.30 22.22 24.07
C TRP A 69 16.35 22.10 22.88
N VAL A 70 15.04 22.23 23.10
CA VAL A 70 14.02 22.13 22.05
C VAL A 70 14.30 23.04 20.84
N PRO A 71 14.67 24.33 21.02
CA PRO A 71 15.03 25.20 19.91
C PRO A 71 16.25 24.73 19.11
N TYR A 72 17.24 24.11 19.77
CA TYR A 72 18.44 23.61 19.13
C TYR A 72 18.13 22.44 18.20
N GLU A 73 17.40 21.42 18.66
CA GLU A 73 16.99 20.28 17.84
C GLU A 73 16.13 20.71 16.65
N ILE A 74 15.22 21.65 16.86
CA ILE A 74 14.41 22.24 15.78
C ILE A 74 15.32 22.95 14.76
N GLY A 75 16.35 23.66 15.22
CA GLY A 75 17.35 24.27 14.35
C GLY A 75 18.10 23.21 13.53
N PHE A 76 18.54 22.13 14.17
CA PHE A 76 19.22 21.02 13.51
C PHE A 76 18.32 20.31 12.50
N ALA A 77 17.06 20.02 12.86
CA ALA A 77 16.07 19.44 11.98
C ALA A 77 15.81 20.32 10.74
N ARG A 78 15.70 21.65 10.93
CA ARG A 78 15.59 22.59 9.81
C ARG A 78 16.82 22.57 8.90
N ALA A 79 18.01 22.59 9.48
CA ALA A 79 19.26 22.58 8.72
C ALA A 79 19.40 21.30 7.86
N ASN A 80 18.84 20.19 8.33
CA ASN A 80 18.83 18.90 7.64
C ASN A 80 17.55 18.65 6.81
N ASN A 81 16.70 19.66 6.60
CA ASN A 81 15.45 19.57 5.83
C ASN A 81 14.43 18.55 6.35
N LEU A 82 14.44 18.24 7.64
CA LEU A 82 13.40 17.41 8.25
C LEU A 82 12.08 18.18 8.28
N LYS A 83 10.98 17.46 8.02
CA LYS A 83 9.65 18.02 8.19
C LYS A 83 9.26 18.02 9.66
N ILE A 84 9.14 19.22 10.23
CA ILE A 84 8.81 19.42 11.63
C ILE A 84 7.29 19.43 11.80
N VAL A 85 6.79 18.58 12.70
CA VAL A 85 5.38 18.41 13.04
C VAL A 85 5.21 18.70 14.53
N PRO A 86 4.84 19.93 14.91
CA PRO A 86 4.56 20.26 16.30
C PRO A 86 3.23 19.62 16.75
N ILE A 87 3.23 19.06 17.96
CA ILE A 87 2.06 18.41 18.57
C ILE A 87 1.88 19.03 19.96
N LEU A 88 0.73 19.63 20.23
CA LEU A 88 0.48 20.24 21.53
C LEU A 88 0.12 19.19 22.57
N GLN A 89 0.68 19.32 23.78
CA GLN A 89 0.22 18.56 24.94
C GLN A 89 -1.19 19.00 25.36
N HIS A 90 -1.50 20.29 25.17
CA HIS A 90 -2.80 20.87 25.51
C HIS A 90 -3.12 22.01 24.53
N PRO A 91 -4.37 22.12 24.04
CA PRO A 91 -4.75 23.10 23.00
C PRO A 91 -4.60 24.57 23.42
N ALA A 92 -4.51 24.85 24.73
CA ALA A 92 -4.29 26.19 25.26
C ALA A 92 -2.82 26.66 25.21
N ILE A 93 -1.90 25.83 24.73
CA ILE A 93 -0.48 26.17 24.64
C ILE A 93 -0.22 26.94 23.35
N ASP A 94 0.35 28.13 23.49
CA ASP A 94 0.83 28.91 22.36
C ASP A 94 2.18 28.39 21.84
N LEU A 95 2.31 28.37 20.52
CA LEU A 95 3.59 28.05 19.89
C LEU A 95 4.61 29.17 20.12
N PRO A 96 5.86 28.82 20.47
CA PRO A 96 6.92 29.80 20.62
C PRO A 96 7.33 30.38 19.26
N ALA A 97 7.91 31.58 19.28
CA ALA A 97 8.15 32.39 18.08
C ALA A 97 8.97 31.65 17.00
N TYR A 98 9.86 30.75 17.37
CA TYR A 98 10.70 30.00 16.44
C TYR A 98 9.94 28.91 15.67
N ILE A 99 8.72 28.51 16.07
CA ILE A 99 7.84 27.56 15.34
C ILE A 99 6.41 28.05 15.12
N ARG A 100 6.06 29.28 15.53
CA ARG A 100 4.69 29.84 15.40
C ARG A 100 4.10 29.82 13.98
N ASN A 101 4.95 29.75 12.95
CA ASN A 101 4.52 29.74 11.54
C ASN A 101 4.28 28.32 11.00
N LEU A 102 4.52 27.28 11.81
CA LEU A 102 4.22 25.90 11.45
C LEU A 102 2.75 25.60 11.80
N LYS A 103 2.09 24.84 10.93
CA LYS A 103 0.87 24.13 11.33
C LYS A 103 1.23 23.09 12.37
N TYR A 104 0.32 22.83 13.30
CA TYR A 104 0.52 21.93 14.43
C TYR A 104 -0.71 21.06 14.63
N CYS A 105 -0.52 19.91 15.26
CA CYS A 105 -1.60 19.06 15.73
C CYS A 105 -2.01 19.51 17.13
N LYS A 106 -3.30 19.77 17.35
CA LYS A 106 -3.82 20.18 18.67
C LYS A 106 -3.78 19.06 19.70
N ASP A 107 -3.80 17.82 19.24
CA ASP A 107 -3.78 16.61 20.05
C ASP A 107 -3.30 15.39 19.23
N ILE A 108 -3.33 14.21 19.85
CA ILE A 108 -2.98 12.94 19.20
C ILE A 108 -3.93 12.56 18.06
N SER A 109 -5.20 12.95 18.14
CA SER A 109 -6.20 12.63 17.10
C SER A 109 -5.89 13.38 15.81
N GLU A 110 -5.58 14.68 15.89
CA GLU A 110 -5.14 15.45 14.73
C GLU A 110 -3.79 14.96 14.18
N PHE A 111 -2.91 14.41 15.03
CA PHE A 111 -1.69 13.75 14.56
C PHE A 111 -2.00 12.46 13.80
N GLY A 112 -2.92 11.62 14.29
CA GLY A 112 -3.44 10.46 13.58
C GLY A 112 -3.95 10.85 12.20
N SER A 113 -4.84 11.86 12.10
CA SER A 113 -5.34 12.35 10.81
C SER A 113 -4.26 12.92 9.89
N TYR A 114 -3.22 13.55 10.45
CA TYR A 114 -2.06 13.98 9.65
C TYR A 114 -1.31 12.78 9.06
N ILE A 115 -1.04 11.77 9.88
CA ILE A 115 -0.38 10.53 9.47
C ILE A 115 -1.23 9.80 8.43
N ASP A 116 -2.53 9.65 8.68
CA ASP A 116 -3.49 9.11 7.72
C ASP A 116 -3.38 9.86 6.39
N GLY A 117 -3.46 11.20 6.40
CA GLY A 117 -3.38 12.02 5.18
C GLY A 117 -2.01 12.00 4.47
N VAL A 118 -0.92 11.74 5.19
CA VAL A 118 0.41 11.51 4.58
C VAL A 118 0.45 10.13 3.91
N PHE A 119 -0.30 9.17 4.44
CA PHE A 119 -0.37 7.79 3.96
C PHE A 119 -1.55 7.47 3.06
N ASP A 120 -2.45 8.43 2.86
CA ASP A 120 -3.58 8.41 1.93
C ASP A 120 -3.05 8.51 0.49
N GLY A 121 -2.31 7.48 0.09
CA GLY A 121 -2.14 7.09 -1.29
C GLY A 121 -3.27 6.15 -1.68
N ASP A 122 -3.56 6.03 -2.96
CA ASP A 122 -4.58 5.10 -3.44
C ASP A 122 -4.07 3.66 -3.44
N LEU A 123 -4.94 2.70 -3.10
CA LEU A 123 -4.80 1.36 -3.62
C LEU A 123 -4.89 1.43 -5.15
N ILE A 124 -3.79 1.09 -5.82
CA ILE A 124 -3.76 0.96 -7.28
C ILE A 124 -3.88 -0.50 -7.62
N VAL A 125 -4.88 -0.80 -8.42
CA VAL A 125 -5.10 -2.14 -8.95
C VAL A 125 -4.90 -2.02 -10.46
N ASP A 126 -3.96 -2.80 -10.97
CA ASP A 126 -3.62 -2.87 -12.38
C ASP A 126 -4.02 -4.27 -12.88
N VAL A 127 -4.95 -4.32 -13.82
CA VAL A 127 -5.45 -5.60 -14.35
C VAL A 127 -4.62 -5.97 -15.58
N ASN A 128 -3.87 -7.07 -15.48
CA ASN A 128 -3.00 -7.57 -16.54
C ASN A 128 -3.40 -8.99 -16.92
N ILE A 129 -3.96 -9.17 -18.10
CA ILE A 129 -4.42 -10.49 -18.51
C ILE A 129 -3.31 -11.21 -19.27
N GLU A 130 -2.72 -12.24 -18.67
CA GLU A 130 -1.63 -13.01 -19.26
C GLU A 130 -1.95 -14.51 -19.23
N ALA A 131 -1.52 -15.28 -20.23
CA ALA A 131 -1.57 -16.73 -20.13
C ALA A 131 -0.32 -17.29 -19.45
N GLY A 132 -0.53 -18.16 -18.46
CA GLY A 132 0.52 -18.80 -17.69
C GLY A 132 0.66 -20.30 -17.94
N GLU A 133 1.73 -20.90 -17.44
CA GLU A 133 1.85 -22.36 -17.28
C GLU A 133 1.65 -22.70 -15.80
N MET A 134 0.67 -23.53 -15.47
CA MET A 134 0.44 -23.96 -14.08
C MET A 134 1.68 -24.63 -13.47
N ASN A 135 2.47 -25.33 -14.29
CA ASN A 135 3.70 -26.02 -13.86
C ASN A 135 4.94 -25.11 -13.67
N LYS A 136 4.89 -23.83 -14.07
CA LYS A 136 5.98 -22.85 -13.87
C LYS A 136 5.65 -21.70 -12.92
N LEU A 137 4.38 -21.57 -12.53
CA LEU A 137 3.96 -20.64 -11.48
C LEU A 137 4.59 -20.94 -10.11
N ASP A 138 5.26 -22.08 -9.97
CA ASP A 138 5.97 -22.52 -8.78
C ASP A 138 7.46 -22.10 -8.73
N LYS A 139 8.06 -21.56 -9.81
CA LYS A 139 9.48 -21.19 -9.81
C LYS A 139 9.78 -20.01 -10.73
N ASN A 140 9.88 -18.82 -10.14
CA ASN A 140 10.55 -17.62 -10.67
C ASN A 140 10.14 -17.17 -12.10
N HIS A 141 9.40 -16.05 -12.17
CA HIS A 141 9.14 -15.20 -13.36
C HIS A 141 8.07 -15.74 -14.34
N ILE A 142 7.29 -14.93 -15.09
CA ILE A 142 7.57 -13.71 -15.88
C ILE A 142 6.38 -12.75 -15.76
N ILE A 143 6.67 -11.45 -15.55
CA ILE A 143 5.71 -10.34 -15.50
C ILE A 143 5.78 -9.59 -16.84
N PHE A 144 4.67 -9.45 -17.57
CA PHE A 144 4.56 -8.48 -18.65
C PHE A 144 3.75 -7.28 -18.14
N SER A 145 4.45 -6.27 -17.62
CA SER A 145 3.84 -4.95 -17.40
C SER A 145 3.38 -4.40 -18.76
N VAL A 146 2.10 -4.04 -18.86
CA VAL A 146 1.52 -3.50 -20.09
C VAL A 146 1.88 -2.02 -20.21
N ASP A 147 3.14 -1.77 -20.57
CA ASP A 147 3.52 -0.68 -21.48
C ASP A 147 4.32 -1.18 -22.70
N SER A 148 4.49 -2.49 -22.87
CA SER A 148 5.13 -3.03 -24.08
C SER A 148 4.71 -4.47 -24.39
N LEU A 149 3.67 -4.63 -25.20
CA LEU A 149 3.41 -5.89 -25.91
C LEU A 149 4.46 -6.07 -27.01
N LYS A 150 5.50 -6.87 -26.73
CA LYS A 150 6.26 -7.58 -27.77
C LYS A 150 6.27 -9.07 -27.43
N GLY A 151 5.54 -9.82 -28.25
CA GLY A 151 5.40 -11.26 -28.12
C GLY A 151 6.56 -12.07 -28.69
N ASN A 152 6.37 -13.40 -28.52
CA ASN A 152 7.12 -14.58 -28.99
C ASN A 152 8.25 -15.07 -28.04
N LYS A 153 8.48 -16.36 -27.80
CA LYS A 153 7.90 -17.65 -28.23
C LYS A 153 8.32 -18.70 -27.17
N VAL A 154 7.45 -19.62 -26.71
CA VAL A 154 7.92 -20.88 -26.08
C VAL A 154 7.00 -22.06 -26.46
N ALA A 155 7.62 -23.12 -26.96
CA ALA A 155 7.16 -24.51 -26.96
C ALA A 155 8.00 -25.24 -25.90
N ASP A 156 7.61 -26.31 -25.20
CA ASP A 156 6.49 -27.25 -25.29
C ASP A 156 6.19 -27.73 -23.85
N ASN A 157 4.97 -28.22 -23.61
CA ASN A 157 4.30 -28.60 -22.33
C ASN A 157 3.09 -27.72 -22.03
N THR A 158 1.95 -28.37 -21.74
CA THR A 158 0.60 -27.80 -21.65
C THR A 158 0.54 -26.44 -20.95
N VAL A 159 0.23 -25.40 -21.72
CA VAL A 159 -0.06 -24.05 -21.22
C VAL A 159 -1.55 -24.00 -20.88
N GLU A 160 -1.92 -23.48 -19.72
CA GLU A 160 -3.33 -23.32 -19.33
C GLU A 160 -3.63 -21.84 -19.09
N PRO A 161 -4.72 -21.31 -19.64
CA PRO A 161 -5.01 -19.88 -19.55
C PRO A 161 -5.26 -19.46 -18.09
N ALA A 162 -4.87 -18.24 -17.71
CA ALA A 162 -5.15 -17.63 -16.42
C ALA A 162 -5.42 -16.13 -16.59
N LEU A 163 -6.06 -15.48 -15.63
CA LEU A 163 -6.18 -14.02 -15.58
C LEU A 163 -5.39 -13.51 -14.39
N ILE A 164 -4.47 -12.56 -14.60
CA ILE A 164 -3.63 -11.99 -13.53
C ILE A 164 -4.19 -10.61 -13.13
N VAL A 165 -4.22 -10.34 -11.83
CA VAL A 165 -4.54 -9.02 -11.30
C VAL A 165 -3.37 -8.58 -10.43
N ALA A 166 -2.67 -7.56 -10.89
CA ALA A 166 -1.58 -6.94 -10.15
C ALA A 166 -2.16 -5.90 -9.19
N VAL A 167 -1.77 -5.97 -7.94
CA VAL A 167 -2.19 -5.04 -6.90
C VAL A 167 -0.96 -4.36 -6.36
N LYS A 168 -0.95 -3.04 -6.49
CA LYS A 168 0.14 -2.19 -6.01
C LYS A 168 -0.34 -1.35 -4.86
N ASN A 169 0.28 -1.57 -3.70
CA ASN A 169 0.04 -0.73 -2.54
C ASN A 169 0.82 0.58 -2.70
N ARG A 170 0.16 1.67 -3.11
CA ARG A 170 0.76 3.02 -3.03
C ARG A 170 0.36 3.76 -1.76
N MET A 171 -0.40 3.12 -0.88
CA MET A 171 -0.54 3.58 0.50
C MET A 171 0.83 3.41 1.16
N GLY A 172 1.21 4.33 2.04
CA GLY A 172 2.50 4.18 2.73
C GLY A 172 2.42 3.35 4.01
N ARG A 173 1.32 2.63 4.24
CA ARG A 173 1.15 1.64 5.32
C ARG A 173 1.02 0.22 4.78
N GLU A 174 1.32 -0.77 5.61
CA GLU A 174 1.01 -2.18 5.31
C GLU A 174 -0.51 -2.39 5.27
N ILE A 175 -0.99 -3.19 4.32
CA ILE A 175 -2.40 -3.54 4.18
C ILE A 175 -2.57 -5.06 4.09
N GLU A 176 -3.64 -5.56 4.72
CA GLU A 176 -4.09 -6.94 4.53
C GLU A 176 -5.19 -6.94 3.47
N LEU A 177 -4.94 -7.61 2.35
CA LEU A 177 -5.87 -7.76 1.24
C LEU A 177 -6.72 -9.01 1.42
N ASP A 178 -8.01 -8.91 1.08
CA ASP A 178 -8.81 -10.09 0.77
C ASP A 178 -8.51 -10.58 -0.65
N ASN A 179 -8.82 -11.84 -0.92
CA ASN A 179 -8.67 -12.40 -2.26
C ASN A 179 -9.61 -11.65 -3.23
N PRO A 180 -9.09 -11.11 -4.35
CA PRO A 180 -9.87 -10.37 -5.34
C PRO A 180 -11.05 -11.17 -5.88
N THR A 181 -12.15 -10.50 -6.23
CA THR A 181 -13.31 -11.14 -6.85
C THR A 181 -13.62 -10.57 -8.23
N ILE A 182 -14.09 -11.44 -9.14
CA ILE A 182 -14.60 -11.05 -10.46
C ILE A 182 -16.11 -11.21 -10.47
N SER A 183 -16.80 -10.13 -10.82
CA SER A 183 -18.25 -10.10 -11.02
C SER A 183 -18.57 -10.03 -12.53
N PHE A 184 -19.62 -10.72 -12.95
CA PHE A 184 -20.04 -10.84 -14.36
C PHE A 184 -21.40 -10.17 -14.59
N GLN A 185 -21.58 -9.52 -15.75
CA GLN A 185 -22.84 -8.82 -16.08
C GLN A 185 -24.01 -9.79 -16.39
N LYS A 186 -23.71 -10.98 -16.94
CA LYS A 186 -24.69 -12.04 -17.26
C LYS A 186 -24.15 -13.41 -16.86
N PRO A 187 -25.02 -14.42 -16.63
CA PRO A 187 -24.62 -15.83 -16.53
C PRO A 187 -23.62 -16.22 -17.60
N GLN A 188 -22.58 -16.98 -17.23
CA GLN A 188 -21.67 -17.60 -18.20
C GLN A 188 -21.83 -19.11 -18.15
N LYS A 189 -21.49 -19.80 -19.25
CA LYS A 189 -21.50 -21.27 -19.30
C LYS A 189 -20.59 -21.81 -18.18
N GLY A 190 -21.19 -22.44 -17.17
CA GLY A 190 -20.50 -22.94 -15.97
C GLY A 190 -20.43 -21.98 -14.77
N ILE A 191 -20.80 -20.70 -14.93
CA ILE A 191 -20.81 -19.69 -13.85
C ILE A 191 -22.25 -19.22 -13.63
N ILE A 192 -22.80 -19.58 -12.47
CA ILE A 192 -24.15 -19.18 -12.06
C ILE A 192 -24.17 -17.65 -11.89
N PRO A 193 -25.20 -16.93 -12.37
CA PRO A 193 -25.34 -15.50 -12.11
C PRO A 193 -25.30 -15.20 -10.61
N GLY A 194 -24.52 -14.19 -10.22
CA GLY A 194 -24.29 -13.82 -8.82
C GLY A 194 -23.22 -14.64 -8.11
N LYS A 195 -22.59 -15.62 -8.77
CA LYS A 195 -21.43 -16.34 -8.21
C LYS A 195 -20.14 -15.69 -8.69
N GLU A 196 -19.48 -14.97 -7.79
CA GLU A 196 -18.17 -14.38 -8.06
C GLU A 196 -17.09 -15.48 -8.12
N ILE A 197 -16.10 -15.29 -8.98
CA ILE A 197 -14.90 -16.12 -8.96
C ILE A 197 -13.86 -15.39 -8.12
N GLN A 198 -13.29 -16.10 -7.15
CA GLN A 198 -12.25 -15.58 -6.28
C GLN A 198 -10.88 -15.89 -6.89
N GLY A 199 -10.00 -14.90 -6.91
CA GLY A 199 -8.60 -15.04 -7.28
C GLY A 199 -7.84 -15.78 -6.18
N ILE A 200 -6.72 -16.39 -6.54
CA ILE A 200 -5.83 -17.05 -5.59
C ILE A 200 -4.52 -16.25 -5.57
N GLY A 201 -4.12 -15.75 -4.40
CA GLY A 201 -2.83 -15.07 -4.24
C GLY A 201 -1.66 -16.05 -4.29
N ALA A 202 -0.51 -15.55 -4.73
CA ALA A 202 0.73 -16.32 -4.69
C ALA A 202 1.37 -16.31 -3.29
N PRO A 203 1.97 -17.43 -2.84
CA PRO A 203 1.87 -18.78 -3.40
C PRO A 203 0.48 -19.39 -3.12
N PHE A 204 -0.10 -20.08 -4.11
CA PHE A 204 -1.49 -20.56 -4.23
C PHE A 204 -2.18 -21.07 -2.94
N SER A 205 -2.58 -20.17 -2.06
CA SER A 205 -3.23 -20.51 -0.79
C SER A 205 -4.38 -19.55 -0.50
N LEU A 206 -5.61 -20.07 -0.51
CA LEU A 206 -6.82 -19.31 -0.17
C LEU A 206 -6.83 -18.84 1.29
N ASP A 207 -6.14 -19.56 2.17
CA ASP A 207 -6.12 -19.30 3.62
C ASP A 207 -4.94 -18.41 4.07
N GLN A 208 -4.09 -17.93 3.13
CA GLN A 208 -2.98 -17.05 3.50
C GLN A 208 -3.46 -15.60 3.63
N LYS A 209 -2.98 -14.92 4.68
CA LYS A 209 -3.11 -13.47 4.78
C LYS A 209 -2.29 -12.81 3.68
N HIS A 210 -2.94 -12.08 2.78
CA HIS A 210 -2.25 -11.35 1.73
C HIS A 210 -1.78 -10.00 2.26
N ILE A 211 -0.65 -10.01 2.95
CA ILE A 211 -0.01 -8.81 3.47
C ILE A 211 0.77 -8.13 2.36
N LEU A 212 0.45 -6.86 2.08
CA LEU A 212 1.14 -6.05 1.08
C LEU A 212 1.78 -4.82 1.71
N TYR A 213 3.12 -4.81 1.73
CA TYR A 213 3.92 -3.72 2.27
C TYR A 213 3.82 -2.43 1.41
N PRO A 214 4.14 -1.25 1.97
CA PRO A 214 4.18 0.01 1.23
C PRO A 214 5.03 -0.07 -0.05
N ASN A 215 4.48 0.43 -1.16
CA ASN A 215 5.07 0.41 -2.52
C ASN A 215 5.33 -1.00 -3.11
N ALA A 216 4.96 -2.07 -2.40
CA ALA A 216 5.05 -3.42 -2.91
C ALA A 216 3.93 -3.71 -3.92
N GLU A 217 4.19 -4.69 -4.78
CA GLU A 217 3.27 -5.19 -5.78
C GLU A 217 3.12 -6.70 -5.60
N THR A 218 1.91 -7.21 -5.75
CA THR A 218 1.62 -8.64 -5.73
C THR A 218 0.65 -9.01 -6.83
N ASN A 219 0.69 -10.28 -7.25
CA ASN A 219 -0.13 -10.81 -8.32
C ASN A 219 -1.13 -11.83 -7.78
N PHE A 220 -2.39 -11.67 -8.16
CA PHE A 220 -3.46 -12.63 -7.92
C PHE A 220 -3.83 -13.34 -9.21
N TYR A 221 -4.07 -14.64 -9.13
CA TYR A 221 -4.32 -15.49 -10.28
C TYR A 221 -5.75 -16.01 -10.23
N PHE A 222 -6.50 -15.75 -11.29
CA PHE A 222 -7.80 -16.34 -11.54
C PHE A 222 -7.62 -17.52 -12.49
N TYR A 223 -7.61 -18.71 -11.90
CA TYR A 223 -7.42 -19.96 -12.62
C TYR A 223 -8.42 -21.01 -12.12
N ASN A 224 -9.25 -21.53 -13.03
CA ASN A 224 -10.10 -22.69 -12.77
C ASN A 224 -10.36 -23.42 -14.09
N LYS A 225 -9.76 -24.61 -14.28
CA LYS A 225 -9.84 -25.37 -15.53
C LYS A 225 -11.27 -25.55 -16.07
N SER A 226 -12.25 -25.76 -15.18
CA SER A 226 -13.65 -25.95 -15.55
C SER A 226 -14.38 -24.64 -15.88
N LEU A 227 -13.88 -23.50 -15.40
CA LEU A 227 -14.51 -22.18 -15.56
C LEU A 227 -13.72 -21.23 -16.48
N MET A 228 -12.49 -21.57 -16.88
CA MET A 228 -11.65 -20.73 -17.74
C MET A 228 -12.31 -20.41 -19.07
N MET A 229 -13.06 -21.35 -19.64
CA MET A 229 -13.92 -21.10 -20.80
C MET A 229 -14.89 -19.94 -20.56
N GLY A 230 -15.55 -19.90 -19.40
CA GLY A 230 -16.50 -18.86 -19.04
C GLY A 230 -15.84 -17.51 -18.79
N ILE A 231 -14.66 -17.48 -18.16
CA ILE A 231 -13.88 -16.25 -17.94
C ILE A 231 -13.39 -15.69 -19.28
N ILE A 232 -12.80 -16.53 -20.13
CA ILE A 232 -12.33 -16.15 -21.46
C ILE A 232 -13.50 -15.68 -22.33
N ASN A 233 -14.65 -16.36 -22.29
CA ASN A 233 -15.86 -15.93 -22.98
C ASN A 233 -16.36 -14.57 -22.45
N ALA A 234 -16.34 -14.35 -21.13
CA ALA A 234 -16.73 -13.07 -20.54
C ALA A 234 -15.81 -11.93 -20.97
N LEU A 235 -14.50 -12.18 -21.05
CA LEU A 235 -13.54 -11.21 -21.60
C LEU A 235 -13.82 -10.93 -23.08
N LEU A 236 -14.11 -11.96 -23.87
CA LEU A 236 -14.34 -11.86 -25.32
C LEU A 236 -15.67 -11.20 -25.70
N THR A 237 -16.66 -11.28 -24.82
CA THR A 237 -18.00 -10.69 -25.01
C THR A 237 -18.19 -9.40 -24.21
N CYS A 238 -17.13 -8.85 -23.60
CA CYS A 238 -17.17 -7.70 -22.71
C CYS A 238 -18.20 -7.83 -21.58
N ASN A 239 -18.42 -9.05 -21.09
CA ASN A 239 -19.45 -9.38 -20.11
C ASN A 239 -18.89 -9.51 -18.68
N ILE A 240 -17.64 -9.07 -18.45
CA ILE A 240 -17.13 -8.77 -17.11
C ILE A 240 -17.75 -7.44 -16.68
N ASP A 241 -18.27 -7.38 -15.45
CA ASP A 241 -18.81 -6.14 -14.90
C ASP A 241 -17.70 -5.36 -14.20
N SER A 242 -17.08 -6.00 -13.21
CA SER A 242 -15.99 -5.42 -12.45
C SER A 242 -15.06 -6.46 -11.82
N ILE A 243 -13.86 -6.00 -11.49
CA ILE A 243 -12.92 -6.67 -10.60
C ILE A 243 -12.90 -5.87 -9.31
N GLN A 244 -13.12 -6.54 -8.19
CA GLN A 244 -13.21 -5.92 -6.88
C GLN A 244 -12.09 -6.44 -5.98
N ILE A 245 -11.46 -5.50 -5.27
CA ILE A 245 -10.45 -5.80 -4.27
C ILE A 245 -10.80 -5.00 -3.04
N GLU A 246 -10.83 -5.69 -1.90
CA GLU A 246 -11.15 -5.11 -0.61
C GLU A 246 -9.99 -5.39 0.34
N THR A 247 -9.66 -4.40 1.14
CA THR A 247 -8.74 -4.54 2.26
C THR A 247 -9.55 -4.90 3.52
N LYS A 248 -8.92 -5.54 4.51
CA LYS A 248 -9.63 -5.93 5.75
C LYS A 248 -10.17 -4.76 6.57
N ASP A 249 -9.62 -3.57 6.41
CA ASP A 249 -10.11 -2.32 7.00
C ASP A 249 -11.27 -1.69 6.19
N GLY A 250 -11.77 -2.36 5.15
CA GLY A 250 -12.98 -1.98 4.42
C GLY A 250 -12.74 -1.03 3.25
N LEU A 251 -11.49 -0.77 2.87
CA LEU A 251 -11.18 0.02 1.68
C LEU A 251 -11.41 -0.84 0.43
N LYS A 252 -12.28 -0.36 -0.45
CA LYS A 252 -12.70 -1.11 -1.64
C LYS A 252 -12.28 -0.41 -2.92
N LYS A 253 -11.58 -1.14 -3.79
CA LYS A 253 -11.29 -0.71 -5.17
C LYS A 253 -12.10 -1.54 -6.15
N ILE A 254 -12.82 -0.86 -7.04
CA ILE A 254 -13.63 -1.48 -8.09
C ILE A 254 -13.09 -1.01 -9.44
N ILE A 255 -12.63 -1.96 -10.26
CA ILE A 255 -12.26 -1.72 -11.65
C ILE A 255 -13.40 -2.21 -12.53
N ARG A 256 -14.08 -1.28 -13.19
CA ARG A 256 -15.12 -1.62 -14.16
C ARG A 256 -14.50 -2.03 -15.49
N ALA A 257 -15.17 -2.91 -16.23
CA ALA A 257 -14.65 -3.37 -17.53
C ALA A 257 -14.36 -2.22 -18.52
N GLU A 258 -15.16 -1.14 -18.48
CA GLU A 258 -14.98 0.06 -19.31
C GLU A 258 -13.65 0.81 -19.09
N SER A 259 -12.99 0.63 -17.94
CA SER A 259 -11.70 1.26 -17.63
C SER A 259 -10.49 0.34 -17.87
N MET A 260 -10.71 -0.93 -18.20
CA MET A 260 -9.65 -1.91 -18.47
C MET A 260 -9.04 -1.65 -19.85
N LYS A 261 -7.84 -1.05 -19.88
CA LYS A 261 -7.10 -0.79 -21.12
C LYS A 261 -6.63 -2.11 -21.75
N ASN A 262 -6.60 -2.16 -23.08
CA ASN A 262 -6.04 -3.27 -23.87
C ASN A 262 -6.82 -4.60 -23.86
N ILE A 263 -8.10 -4.63 -23.44
CA ILE A 263 -8.97 -5.83 -23.54
C ILE A 263 -8.91 -6.45 -24.94
N ASP A 264 -8.98 -5.63 -26.00
CA ASP A 264 -8.97 -6.13 -27.39
C ASP A 264 -7.69 -6.91 -27.74
N LYS A 265 -6.53 -6.47 -27.24
CA LYS A 265 -5.24 -7.14 -27.50
C LYS A 265 -5.13 -8.46 -26.73
N ILE A 266 -5.70 -8.50 -25.53
CA ILE A 266 -5.79 -9.69 -24.70
C ILE A 266 -6.71 -10.73 -25.37
N VAL A 267 -7.85 -10.26 -25.86
CA VAL A 267 -8.81 -11.04 -26.64
C VAL A 267 -8.15 -11.67 -27.87
N GLU A 268 -7.41 -10.87 -28.63
CA GLU A 268 -6.67 -11.35 -29.80
C GLU A 268 -5.62 -12.41 -29.42
N TYR A 269 -4.90 -12.20 -28.32
CA TYR A 269 -3.95 -13.16 -27.79
C TYR A 269 -4.61 -14.52 -27.46
N TYR A 270 -5.76 -14.52 -26.77
CA TYR A 270 -6.48 -15.76 -26.43
C TYR A 270 -6.96 -16.51 -27.66
N ARG A 271 -7.49 -15.80 -28.66
CA ARG A 271 -7.92 -16.41 -29.93
C ARG A 271 -6.76 -17.11 -30.63
N ILE A 272 -5.57 -16.49 -30.62
CA ILE A 272 -4.37 -17.05 -31.27
C ILE A 272 -3.81 -18.24 -30.48
N ARG A 273 -3.67 -18.11 -29.15
CA ARG A 273 -2.95 -19.08 -28.32
C ARG A 273 -3.82 -20.24 -27.83
N PHE A 274 -5.11 -20.00 -27.62
CA PHE A 274 -6.08 -20.98 -27.10
C PHE A 274 -7.32 -21.06 -27.98
N PRO A 275 -7.18 -21.40 -29.28
CA PRO A 275 -8.30 -21.41 -30.21
C PRO A 275 -9.38 -22.41 -29.80
N SER A 276 -9.03 -23.53 -29.16
CA SER A 276 -10.01 -24.50 -28.62
C SER A 276 -10.92 -23.89 -27.55
N PHE A 277 -10.41 -22.94 -26.75
CA PHE A 277 -11.21 -22.22 -25.77
C PHE A 277 -12.10 -21.14 -26.39
N CYS A 278 -11.88 -20.83 -27.66
CA CYS A 278 -12.59 -19.80 -28.42
C CYS A 278 -13.55 -20.37 -29.47
N LYS A 279 -13.57 -21.69 -29.69
CA LYS A 279 -14.31 -22.34 -30.80
C LYS A 279 -15.84 -22.21 -30.71
N ASP A 280 -16.39 -21.91 -29.54
CA ASP A 280 -17.83 -21.78 -29.29
C ASP A 280 -18.33 -20.32 -29.27
N LEU A 281 -17.51 -19.36 -29.73
CA LEU A 281 -17.81 -17.90 -29.67
C LEU A 281 -18.63 -17.35 -30.85
N ALA A 282 -19.39 -18.20 -31.54
CA ALA A 282 -20.26 -17.78 -32.65
C ALA A 282 -21.60 -17.23 -32.14
#